data_AF-A0A930DLV8-F1
#
_entry.id   AF-A0A930DLV8-F1
#
_cell.length_a   1.000
_cell.length_b   1.000
_cell.length_c   1.000
_cell.angle_alpha   90.00
_cell.angle_beta   90.00
_cell.angle_gamma   90.00
#
_symmetry.space_group_name_H-M   'P 1'
#
loop_
_entity.id
_entity.type
_entity.pdbx_description
1 polymer ?
#
loop_
_entity_poly.entity_id
_entity_poly.type
_entity_poly.pdbx_seq_one_letter_code
_entity_poly.pdbx_strand_id
1 'polypeptide(L)'
;MACLFNKNAREAVEARGQKPELSKEVLEDEYRKLEAEGFPDGDRIRFISALGNSGEISYHYQLICKDWEEETQLFLENSFDCHGEEGLKFLWENLCEMDEQEKRKRA
;
A
#
# COMPACT_ATOMS: atom_id res chain seq x y z
N MET A 1 34.44 -26.64 -8.89
CA MET A 1 34.41 -25.75 -7.72
C MET A 1 33.00 -25.17 -7.62
N ALA A 2 32.09 -25.84 -6.92
CA ALA A 2 30.75 -25.30 -6.71
C ALA A 2 30.85 -24.21 -5.63
N CYS A 3 30.52 -22.96 -5.98
CA CYS A 3 30.35 -21.91 -4.98
C CYS A 3 29.18 -22.28 -4.08
N LEU A 4 29.50 -22.86 -2.92
CA LEU A 4 28.59 -22.95 -1.78
C LEU A 4 28.36 -21.52 -1.29
N PHE A 5 27.44 -20.81 -1.97
CA PHE A 5 26.88 -19.57 -1.46
C PHE A 5 26.30 -19.90 -0.08
N ASN A 6 26.91 -19.31 0.94
CA ASN A 6 26.61 -19.52 2.34
C ASN A 6 25.10 -19.32 2.57
N LYS A 7 24.38 -20.37 2.99
CA LYS A 7 22.94 -20.31 3.30
C LYS A 7 22.62 -19.15 4.25
N ASN A 8 23.52 -18.84 5.19
CA ASN A 8 23.37 -17.77 6.17
C ASN A 8 23.39 -16.37 5.53
N ALA A 9 24.10 -16.18 4.40
CA ALA A 9 24.13 -14.89 3.71
C ALA A 9 22.83 -14.65 2.93
N ARG A 10 22.25 -15.72 2.36
CA ARG A 10 20.96 -15.65 1.67
C ARG A 10 19.82 -15.46 2.66
N GLU A 11 19.81 -16.20 3.76
CA GLU A 11 18.84 -16.05 4.85
C GLU A 11 18.92 -14.66 5.51
N ALA A 12 20.12 -14.08 5.64
CA ALA A 12 20.28 -12.70 6.15
C ALA A 12 19.82 -11.62 5.15
N VAL A 13 19.84 -11.88 3.84
CA VAL A 13 19.27 -10.99 2.82
C VAL A 13 17.75 -11.14 2.79
N GLU A 14 17.23 -12.36 2.89
CA GLU A 14 15.79 -12.65 3.01
C GLU A 14 15.20 -12.06 4.31
N ALA A 15 15.92 -12.13 5.44
CA ALA A 15 15.53 -11.52 6.71
C ALA A 15 15.60 -9.97 6.70
N ARG A 16 16.50 -9.37 5.91
CA ARG A 16 16.51 -7.91 5.68
C ARG A 16 15.38 -7.44 4.77
N GLY A 17 14.72 -8.36 4.06
CA GLY A 17 13.51 -8.13 3.28
C GLY A 17 12.21 -8.40 4.04
N GLN A 18 12.28 -8.81 5.32
CA GLN A 18 11.08 -8.91 6.15
C GLN A 18 10.58 -7.50 6.46
N LYS A 19 9.67 -7.02 5.61
CA LYS A 19 8.83 -5.85 5.86
C LYS A 19 8.26 -6.00 7.27
N PRO A 20 8.42 -5.03 8.18
CA PRO A 20 7.61 -5.01 9.38
C PRO A 20 6.15 -4.97 8.91
N GLU A 21 5.41 -6.04 9.19
CA GLU A 21 4.01 -6.16 8.83
C GLU A 21 3.22 -5.23 9.74
N LEU A 22 3.08 -3.98 9.32
CA LEU A 22 2.17 -3.03 9.95
C LEU A 22 0.75 -3.53 9.66
N SER A 23 0.02 -3.89 10.71
CA SER A 23 -1.37 -4.31 10.57
C SER A 23 -2.24 -3.12 10.15
N LYS A 24 -3.36 -3.43 9.51
CA LYS A 24 -4.37 -2.44 9.15
C LYS A 24 -4.78 -1.55 10.34
N GLU A 25 -4.99 -2.11 11.52
CA GLU A 25 -5.44 -1.37 12.70
C GLU A 25 -4.44 -0.27 13.11
N VAL A 26 -3.15 -0.57 13.04
CA VAL A 26 -2.08 0.39 13.36
C VAL A 26 -2.08 1.53 12.34
N LEU A 27 -2.23 1.21 11.05
CA LEU A 27 -2.29 2.22 9.99
C LEU A 27 -3.54 3.10 10.11
N GLU A 28 -4.68 2.52 10.50
CA GLU A 28 -5.91 3.28 10.76
C GLU A 28 -5.78 4.22 11.95
N ASP A 29 -5.14 3.77 13.05
CA ASP A 29 -4.87 4.60 14.22
C ASP A 29 -3.97 5.79 13.86
N GLU A 30 -2.88 5.56 13.12
CA GLU A 30 -1.98 6.61 12.65
C GLU A 30 -2.68 7.59 11.70
N TYR A 31 -3.50 7.09 10.77
CA TYR A 31 -4.27 7.96 9.87
C TYR A 31 -5.23 8.87 10.65
N ARG A 32 -5.99 8.33 11.62
CA ARG A 32 -6.90 9.13 12.48
C ARG A 32 -6.15 10.21 13.26
N LYS A 33 -4.95 9.89 13.74
CA LYS A 33 -4.10 10.86 14.44
C LYS A 33 -3.65 11.97 13.50
N LEU A 34 -3.18 11.62 12.31
CA LEU A 34 -2.78 12.61 11.30
C LEU A 34 -3.93 13.50 10.86
N GLU A 35 -5.13 12.94 10.71
CA GLU A 35 -6.35 13.69 10.40
C GLU A 35 -6.66 14.73 11.49
N ALA A 36 -6.55 14.36 12.76
CA ALA A 36 -6.72 15.28 13.89
C ALA A 36 -5.63 16.38 13.97
N GLU A 37 -4.43 16.09 13.48
CA GLU A 37 -3.28 17.01 13.46
C GLU A 37 -3.20 17.85 12.17
N GLY A 38 -4.07 17.61 11.19
CA GLY A 38 -4.09 18.33 9.90
C GLY A 38 -2.97 17.91 8.95
N PHE A 39 -2.52 16.66 9.02
CA PHE A 39 -1.50 16.05 8.16
C PHE A 39 -0.19 16.87 8.02
N PRO A 40 0.57 17.08 9.11
CA PRO A 40 1.89 17.72 9.03
C PRO A 40 2.78 17.02 7.99
N ASP A 41 3.43 17.80 7.12
CA ASP A 41 4.15 17.27 5.94
C ASP A 41 5.09 16.10 6.27
N GLY A 42 5.91 16.25 7.32
CA GLY A 42 6.90 15.24 7.70
C GLY A 42 6.26 13.91 8.11
N ASP A 43 5.16 13.96 8.87
CA ASP A 43 4.49 12.76 9.36
C ASP A 43 3.57 12.16 8.29
N ARG A 44 2.95 12.99 7.45
CA ARG A 44 2.25 12.53 6.24
C ARG A 44 3.19 11.75 5.31
N ILE A 45 4.37 12.28 5.01
CA ILE A 45 5.35 11.61 4.13
C ILE A 45 5.81 10.28 4.73
N ARG A 46 6.06 10.23 6.05
CA ARG A 46 6.40 8.98 6.74
C ARG A 46 5.28 7.95 6.67
N PHE A 47 4.04 8.38 6.86
CA PHE A 47 2.86 7.54 6.76
C PHE A 47 2.69 6.97 5.35
N ILE A 48 2.82 7.81 4.31
CA ILE A 48 2.79 7.36 2.90
C ILE A 48 3.86 6.30 2.64
N SER A 49 5.09 6.50 3.14
CA SER A 49 6.15 5.51 3.01
C SER A 49 5.83 4.21 3.74
N ALA A 50 5.27 4.29 4.95
CA ALA A 50 4.83 3.13 5.72
C ALA A 50 3.69 2.37 5.02
N LEU A 51 2.77 3.08 4.39
CA LEU A 51 1.60 2.54 3.69
C LEU A 51 1.99 1.78 2.41
N GLY A 52 2.92 2.31 1.60
CA GLY A 52 3.51 1.58 0.46
C GLY A 52 4.38 0.40 0.90
N ASN A 53 4.94 0.48 2.11
CA ASN A 53 5.72 -0.60 2.69
C ASN A 53 4.89 -1.60 3.52
N SER A 54 3.58 -1.46 3.64
CA SER A 54 2.74 -2.46 4.30
C SER A 54 2.35 -3.57 3.32
N GLY A 55 1.66 -4.60 3.81
CA GLY A 55 0.93 -5.57 2.98
C GLY A 55 -0.53 -5.16 2.73
N GLU A 56 -0.95 -4.00 3.23
CA GLU A 56 -2.35 -3.56 3.28
C GLU A 56 -2.76 -2.84 1.99
N ILE A 57 -2.70 -3.55 0.86
CA ILE A 57 -2.98 -3.01 -0.48
C ILE A 57 -4.40 -2.45 -0.59
N SER A 58 -5.40 -3.22 -0.11
CA SER A 58 -6.81 -2.81 -0.18
C SER A 58 -7.07 -1.55 0.65
N TYR A 59 -6.47 -1.45 1.83
CA TYR A 59 -6.60 -0.27 2.67
C TYR A 59 -5.90 0.95 2.08
N HIS A 60 -4.69 0.77 1.53
CA HIS A 60 -3.98 1.84 0.81
C HIS A 60 -4.85 2.37 -0.35
N TYR A 61 -5.41 1.49 -1.17
CA TYR A 61 -6.31 1.88 -2.26
C TYR A 61 -7.54 2.65 -1.77
N GLN A 62 -8.18 2.20 -0.67
CA GLN A 62 -9.32 2.91 -0.07
C GLN A 62 -8.98 4.34 0.34
N LEU A 63 -7.81 4.56 0.95
CA LEU A 63 -7.38 5.89 1.35
C LEU A 63 -7.08 6.80 0.15
N ILE A 64 -6.52 6.27 -0.95
CA ILE A 64 -6.32 7.02 -2.20
C ILE A 64 -7.66 7.50 -2.75
N CYS A 65 -8.66 6.60 -2.82
CA CYS A 65 -9.99 6.98 -3.28
C CYS A 65 -10.60 8.08 -2.40
N LYS A 66 -10.45 7.97 -1.06
CA LYS A 66 -10.90 9.00 -0.12
C LYS A 66 -10.19 10.35 -0.36
N ASP A 67 -8.87 10.36 -0.50
CA ASP A 67 -8.09 11.58 -0.76
C ASP A 67 -8.51 12.28 -2.06
N TRP A 68 -8.82 11.50 -3.10
CA TRP A 68 -9.32 12.03 -4.37
C TRP A 68 -10.76 12.53 -4.29
N GLU A 69 -11.64 11.83 -3.56
CA GLU A 69 -13.05 12.24 -3.38
C GLU A 69 -13.18 13.51 -2.51
N GLU A 70 -12.36 13.63 -1.47
CA GLU A 70 -12.35 14.77 -0.55
C GLU A 70 -11.46 15.93 -1.03
N GLU A 71 -10.75 15.76 -2.15
CA GLU A 71 -9.80 16.72 -2.72
C GLU A 71 -8.76 17.22 -1.69
N THR A 72 -8.33 16.36 -0.76
CA THR A 72 -7.47 16.76 0.37
C THR A 72 -6.01 16.98 -0.02
N GLN A 73 -5.61 16.53 -1.21
CA GLN A 73 -4.24 16.65 -1.75
C GLN A 73 -3.16 16.08 -0.80
N LEU A 74 -3.45 14.93 -0.19
CA LEU A 74 -2.48 14.23 0.66
C LEU A 74 -1.44 13.47 -0.18
N PHE A 75 -1.78 13.17 -1.44
CA PHE A 75 -0.95 12.47 -2.42
C PHE A 75 -0.58 11.06 -1.95
N LEU A 76 -1.56 10.35 -1.39
CA LEU A 76 -1.35 9.00 -0.86
C LEU A 76 -0.95 8.02 -1.98
N GLU A 77 -1.30 8.30 -3.23
CA GLU A 77 -0.94 7.48 -4.39
C GLU A 77 0.57 7.37 -4.65
N ASN A 78 1.37 8.30 -4.11
CA ASN A 78 2.81 8.41 -4.40
C ASN A 78 3.66 7.22 -3.94
N SER A 79 3.13 6.30 -3.13
CA SER A 79 3.83 5.09 -2.72
C SER A 79 3.12 3.80 -3.12
N PHE A 80 2.05 3.87 -3.92
CA PHE A 80 1.29 2.67 -4.27
C PHE A 80 2.10 1.69 -5.13
N ASP A 81 3.04 2.20 -5.93
CA ASP A 81 3.99 1.41 -6.72
C ASP A 81 4.88 0.48 -5.87
N CYS A 82 5.06 0.79 -4.59
CA CYS A 82 5.82 -0.05 -3.65
C CYS A 82 5.15 -1.40 -3.35
N HIS A 83 3.86 -1.57 -3.71
CA HIS A 83 3.17 -2.86 -3.66
C HIS A 83 3.53 -3.80 -4.83
N GLY A 84 4.26 -3.31 -5.84
CA GLY A 84 4.79 -4.13 -6.93
C GLY A 84 3.72 -4.90 -7.71
N GLU A 85 4.02 -6.16 -8.04
CA GLU A 85 3.12 -7.04 -8.82
C GLU A 85 1.78 -7.28 -8.13
N GLU A 86 1.78 -7.44 -6.80
CA GLU A 86 0.56 -7.68 -6.01
C GLU A 86 -0.38 -6.47 -6.07
N GLY A 87 0.17 -5.26 -6.00
CA GLY A 87 -0.59 -4.02 -6.17
C GLY A 87 -1.22 -3.90 -7.56
N LEU A 88 -0.47 -4.21 -8.63
CA LEU A 88 -0.99 -4.17 -10.00
C LEU A 88 -2.08 -5.22 -10.23
N LYS A 89 -1.90 -6.44 -9.71
CA LYS A 89 -2.90 -7.50 -9.79
C LYS A 89 -4.19 -7.09 -9.09
N PHE A 90 -4.09 -6.51 -7.89
CA PHE A 90 -5.25 -5.98 -7.16
C PHE A 90 -6.02 -4.95 -7.98
N LEU A 91 -5.33 -3.97 -8.58
CA LEU A 91 -5.98 -2.95 -9.42
C LEU A 91 -6.66 -3.56 -10.65
N TRP A 92 -6.01 -4.52 -11.31
CA TRP A 92 -6.56 -5.21 -12.47
C TRP A 92 -7.86 -5.95 -12.13
N GLU A 93 -7.88 -6.69 -11.01
CA GLU A 93 -9.07 -7.41 -10.55
C GLU A 93 -10.24 -6.46 -10.29
N ASN A 94 -9.99 -5.33 -9.60
CA ASN A 94 -11.01 -4.29 -9.39
C ASN A 94 -11.57 -3.73 -10.71
N LEU A 95 -10.70 -3.46 -11.68
CA LEU A 95 -11.13 -2.97 -13.00
C LEU A 95 -12.00 -4.00 -13.74
N CYS A 96 -11.64 -5.28 -13.70
CA CYS A 96 -12.45 -6.34 -14.29
C CYS A 96 -13.84 -6.44 -13.62
N GLU A 97 -13.91 -6.34 -12.30
CA GLU A 97 -15.19 -6.34 -11.58
C GLU A 97 -16.08 -5.16 -11.98
N MET A 98 -15.49 -3.96 -12.11
CA MET A 98 -16.22 -2.77 -12.56
C MET A 98 -16.76 -2.93 -13.99
N ASP A 99 -15.97 -3.46 -14.91
CA ASP A 99 -16.39 -3.70 -16.31
C ASP A 99 -17.58 -4.70 -16.36
N GLU A 100 -17.52 -5.78 -15.59
CA GLU A 100 -18.61 -6.75 -15.50
C GLU A 100 -19.89 -6.15 -14.88
N GLN A 101 -19.75 -5.32 -13.86
CA GLN A 101 -20.90 -4.60 -13.28
C GLN A 101 -21.53 -3.64 -14.29
N GLU A 102 -20.73 -2.91 -15.05
CA GLU A 102 -21.23 -2.00 -16.09
C GLU A 102 -21.95 -2.74 -17.22
N LYS A 103 -21.44 -3.91 -17.66
CA LYS A 103 -22.14 -4.75 -18.64
C LYS A 103 -23.51 -5.20 -18.14
N ARG A 104 -23.62 -5.58 -16.86
CA ARG A 104 -24.90 -6.01 -16.25
C ARG A 104 -25.93 -4.88 -16.18
N LYS A 105 -25.51 -3.64 -15.92
CA LYS A 105 -26.41 -2.48 -15.89
C LYS A 105 -27.00 -2.13 -17.26
N ARG A 106 -26.33 -2.54 -18.34
CA ARG A 106 -26.70 -2.24 -19.74
C ARG A 106 -27.54 -3.33 -20.41
N ALA A 107 -27.66 -4.50 -19.79
CA ALA A 107 -28.46 -5.64 -20.27
C ALA A 107 -29.90 -5.56 -19.77
#